data_AF-A0A2D4WVV0-F1
#
_entry.id   AF-A0A2D4WVV0-F1
#
_cell.length_a   1.000
_cell.length_b   1.000
_cell.length_c   1.000
_cell.angle_alpha   90.00
_cell.angle_beta   90.00
_cell.angle_gamma   90.00
#
_symmetry.space_group_name_H-M   'P 1'
#
loop_
_entity.id
_entity.type
_entity.pdbx_description
1 polymer ?
#
loop_
_entity_poly.entity_id
_entity_poly.type
_entity_poly.pdbx_seq_one_letter_code
_entity_poly.pdbx_strand_id
1 'polypeptide(L)'
;MKKTLIVISIFHLFSINKISAQNNDAALAAVAGAVAIGSAIASIENLKEQVELSATEWFLSNNGDVVNFRLKTLDMKGKKLKDMSSTSVITFKIQEFDPFKLPKSSDSFTKLDGKKYVLLSFTSSGWLNDNGINLDRLRWFIIDEEKWIDMMVSYVKAASGKNDKDLIENTLRSGKIVNLGVKVKSKNVIPFYKIGSDMYLTIDYDENMKFIYNEKSFGIYLKETKDLVQMSRNVVIDIHKFFFND
;
A
#
# COMPACT_ATOMS: atom_id res chain seq x y z
N MET A 1 -0.04 43.41 43.16
CA MET A 1 1.10 42.86 42.38
C MET A 1 0.96 41.34 42.33
N LYS A 2 0.31 40.80 41.29
CA LYS A 2 0.16 39.35 41.07
C LYS A 2 1.30 38.91 40.14
N LYS A 3 2.16 38.00 40.62
CA LYS A 3 3.27 37.44 39.85
C LYS A 3 2.72 36.41 38.86
N THR A 4 2.79 36.72 37.57
CA THR A 4 2.57 35.79 36.47
C THR A 4 3.78 34.85 36.37
N LEU A 5 3.55 33.54 36.52
CA LEU A 5 4.52 32.52 36.14
C LEU A 5 4.45 32.33 34.62
N ILE A 6 5.52 32.73 33.93
CA ILE A 6 5.77 32.39 32.54
C ILE A 6 6.50 31.05 32.55
N VAL A 7 5.85 29.98 32.08
CA VAL A 7 6.51 28.70 31.81
C VAL A 7 7.07 28.76 30.39
N ILE A 8 8.39 28.91 30.28
CA ILE A 8 9.12 28.81 29.03
C ILE A 8 9.41 27.32 28.79
N SER A 9 8.64 26.68 27.90
CA SER A 9 9.00 25.37 27.35
C SER A 9 10.15 25.54 26.36
N ILE A 10 11.37 25.24 26.81
CA ILE A 10 12.56 25.20 25.96
C ILE A 10 12.49 23.93 25.10
N PHE A 11 12.12 24.09 23.83
CA PHE A 11 12.37 23.11 22.77
C PHE A 11 13.88 22.88 22.65
N HIS A 12 14.37 21.73 23.09
CA HIS A 12 15.67 21.22 22.64
C HIS A 12 15.46 20.53 21.30
N LEU A 13 15.55 21.30 20.22
CA LEU A 13 15.92 20.78 18.91
C LEU A 13 17.43 20.49 18.90
N PHE A 14 17.82 19.52 18.09
CA PHE A 14 19.18 19.08 17.75
C PHE A 14 19.76 17.91 18.55
N SER A 15 19.41 16.71 18.10
CA SER A 15 20.39 15.64 17.87
C SER A 15 20.04 14.94 16.57
N ILE A 16 20.55 15.49 15.45
CA ILE A 16 20.57 14.78 14.17
C ILE A 16 21.69 13.74 14.32
N ASN A 17 21.34 12.51 14.69
CA ASN A 17 22.25 11.39 14.48
C ASN A 17 22.33 11.16 12.98
N LYS A 18 23.51 11.45 12.39
CA LYS A 18 23.84 11.04 11.04
C LYS A 18 23.83 9.52 11.01
N ILE A 19 22.76 8.91 10.49
CA ILE A 19 22.79 7.51 10.10
C ILE A 19 23.52 7.46 8.76
N SER A 20 24.68 6.82 8.77
CA SER A 20 25.50 6.55 7.61
C SER A 20 24.71 5.68 6.61
N ALA A 21 24.53 6.19 5.40
CA ALA A 21 24.12 5.40 4.25
C ALA A 21 25.17 4.31 3.97
N GLN A 22 24.75 3.04 3.93
CA GLN A 22 25.54 1.95 3.37
C GLN A 22 24.89 1.50 2.05
N ASN A 23 25.65 1.65 0.96
CA ASN A 23 25.33 1.12 -0.36
C ASN A 23 25.68 -0.39 -0.40
N ASN A 24 24.71 -1.24 -0.73
CA ASN A 24 24.75 -2.25 -1.81
C ASN A 24 23.59 -3.26 -1.67
N ASP A 25 22.75 -3.37 -2.70
CA ASP A 25 21.99 -4.54 -3.16
C ASP A 25 21.45 -5.55 -2.13
N ALA A 26 20.57 -5.08 -1.24
CA ALA A 26 19.65 -5.92 -0.45
C ALA A 26 18.39 -5.13 -0.05
N ALA A 27 17.81 -4.38 -1.00
CA ALA A 27 16.78 -3.36 -0.79
C ALA A 27 15.36 -3.94 -0.55
N LEU A 28 15.24 -4.96 0.29
CA LEU A 28 13.96 -5.52 0.74
C LEU A 28 13.92 -5.88 2.24
N ALA A 29 14.96 -5.55 3.00
CA ALA A 29 14.96 -5.75 4.45
C ALA A 29 14.14 -4.65 5.15
N ALA A 30 13.06 -5.08 5.79
CA ALA A 30 12.12 -4.27 6.56
C ALA A 30 12.81 -3.19 7.41
N VAL A 31 12.67 -1.93 7.00
CA VAL A 31 13.00 -0.80 7.87
C VAL A 31 11.88 -0.66 8.89
N ALA A 32 12.13 -1.24 10.07
CA ALA A 32 11.33 -1.06 11.26
C ALA A 32 11.54 0.35 11.82
N GLY A 33 10.78 1.32 11.31
CA GLY A 33 10.56 2.57 12.01
C GLY A 33 9.72 2.29 13.25
N ALA A 34 10.25 2.55 14.44
CA ALA A 34 9.53 2.40 15.69
C ALA A 34 8.42 3.46 15.77
N VAL A 35 7.22 3.09 15.37
CA VAL A 35 5.99 3.85 15.61
C VAL A 35 5.40 3.31 16.91
N ALA A 36 5.00 4.17 17.85
CA ALA A 36 4.42 3.76 19.13
C ALA A 36 2.97 4.24 19.20
N ILE A 37 2.04 3.46 18.66
CA ILE A 37 0.61 3.74 18.74
C ILE A 37 -0.05 2.65 19.58
N GLY A 38 -0.28 2.96 20.85
CA GLY A 38 -0.91 2.07 21.84
C GLY A 38 -2.07 2.76 22.53
N SER A 39 -3.20 2.91 21.84
CA SER A 39 -4.41 3.46 22.43
C SER A 39 -5.59 2.49 22.27
N ALA A 40 -6.40 2.36 23.33
CA ALA A 40 -7.59 1.52 23.30
C ALA A 40 -8.54 1.95 22.16
N ILE A 41 -9.16 0.97 21.50
CA ILE A 41 -10.05 1.22 20.37
C ILE A 41 -11.40 1.76 20.89
N ALA A 42 -11.55 3.08 20.89
CA ALA A 42 -12.81 3.73 21.27
C ALA A 42 -13.85 3.75 20.12
N SER A 43 -13.39 3.74 18.86
CA SER A 43 -14.23 3.75 17.66
C SER A 43 -13.47 3.27 16.42
N ILE A 44 -14.20 2.93 15.34
CA ILE A 44 -13.58 2.57 14.04
C ILE A 44 -12.86 3.78 13.41
N GLU A 45 -13.35 5.00 13.64
CA GLU A 45 -12.68 6.20 13.12
C GLU A 45 -11.34 6.42 13.83
N ASN A 46 -11.29 6.25 15.16
CA ASN A 46 -10.03 6.33 15.91
C ASN A 46 -9.03 5.26 15.41
N LEU A 47 -9.48 4.03 15.15
CA LEU A 47 -8.62 3.02 14.55
C LEU A 47 -8.10 3.44 13.16
N LYS A 48 -8.95 4.03 12.31
CA LYS A 48 -8.54 4.51 11.00
C LYS A 48 -7.50 5.62 11.11
N GLU A 49 -7.68 6.56 12.03
CA GLU A 49 -6.71 7.61 12.33
C GLU A 49 -5.37 7.02 12.79
N GLN A 50 -5.38 6.02 13.68
CA GLN A 50 -4.17 5.34 14.14
C GLN A 50 -3.44 4.61 13.01
N VAL A 51 -4.17 3.92 12.13
CA VAL A 51 -3.59 3.22 10.97
C VAL A 51 -3.00 4.22 9.96
N GLU A 52 -3.69 5.34 9.70
CA GLU A 52 -3.21 6.41 8.82
C GLU A 52 -2.00 7.14 9.39
N LEU A 53 -1.97 7.37 10.72
CA LEU A 53 -0.81 7.92 11.41
C LEU A 53 0.40 6.98 11.30
N SER A 54 0.19 5.68 11.55
CA SER A 54 1.25 4.65 11.41
C SER A 54 1.87 4.66 10.01
N ALA A 55 1.02 4.70 8.98
CA ALA A 55 1.45 4.74 7.60
C ALA A 55 2.20 6.04 7.25
N THR A 56 1.75 7.17 7.80
CA THR A 56 2.39 8.48 7.62
C THR A 56 3.80 8.49 8.21
N GLU A 57 3.95 8.03 9.45
CA GLU A 57 5.24 7.98 10.14
C GLU A 57 6.21 7.00 9.48
N TRP A 58 5.71 5.83 9.05
CA TRP A 58 6.52 4.89 8.27
C TRP A 58 6.97 5.52 6.95
N PHE A 59 6.05 6.17 6.22
CA PHE A 59 6.37 6.77 4.92
C PHE A 59 7.42 7.87 5.04
N LEU A 60 7.28 8.78 6.01
CA LEU A 60 8.27 9.84 6.29
C LEU A 60 9.64 9.28 6.68
N SER A 61 9.68 8.22 7.49
CA SER A 61 10.94 7.61 7.94
C SER A 61 11.71 6.90 6.81
N ASN A 62 11.01 6.52 5.74
CA ASN A 62 11.56 5.72 4.64
C ASN A 62 11.69 6.48 3.31
N ASN A 63 11.06 7.65 3.20
CA ASN A 63 11.04 8.48 1.99
C ASN A 63 11.38 9.92 2.37
N GLY A 64 12.52 10.11 3.04
CA GLY A 64 12.90 11.36 3.70
C GLY A 64 13.03 12.60 2.80
N ASP A 65 13.09 12.41 1.48
CA ASP A 65 13.09 13.51 0.50
C ASP A 65 11.68 14.05 0.20
N VAL A 66 10.62 13.34 0.59
CA VAL A 66 9.24 13.75 0.33
C VAL A 66 8.82 14.81 1.34
N VAL A 67 8.50 16.01 0.85
CA VAL A 67 8.16 17.17 1.69
C VAL A 67 6.65 17.26 1.97
N ASN A 68 5.81 17.15 0.94
CA ASN A 68 4.37 17.36 1.03
C ASN A 68 3.64 16.24 0.30
N PHE A 69 2.74 15.54 0.99
CA PHE A 69 1.98 14.45 0.40
C PHE A 69 0.61 14.31 1.05
N ARG A 70 -0.30 13.73 0.29
CA ARG A 70 -1.60 13.28 0.75
C ARG A 70 -1.56 11.76 0.92
N LEU A 71 -2.08 11.26 2.04
CA LEU A 71 -2.26 9.84 2.31
C LEU A 71 -3.73 9.52 2.60
N LYS A 72 -4.24 8.41 2.07
CA LYS A 72 -5.62 7.95 2.35
C LYS A 72 -5.72 6.43 2.29
N THR A 73 -6.37 5.84 3.28
CA THR A 73 -6.72 4.41 3.28
C THR A 73 -7.76 4.07 2.20
N LEU A 74 -7.59 2.94 1.51
CA LEU A 74 -8.58 2.40 0.56
C LEU A 74 -9.58 1.46 1.24
N ASP A 75 -9.12 0.69 2.22
CA ASP A 75 -9.77 -0.54 2.63
C ASP A 75 -10.65 -0.44 3.88
N MET A 76 -10.82 0.75 4.46
CA MET A 76 -11.37 0.90 5.81
C MET A 76 -12.74 1.58 5.87
N LYS A 77 -13.25 2.11 4.75
CA LYS A 77 -14.55 2.79 4.74
C LYS A 77 -15.71 1.77 4.89
N GLY A 78 -16.46 1.88 5.99
CA GLY A 78 -17.69 1.10 6.22
C GLY A 78 -17.47 -0.37 6.64
N LYS A 79 -16.22 -0.78 6.91
CA LYS A 79 -15.94 -2.12 7.47
C LYS A 79 -16.22 -2.17 8.96
N LYS A 80 -16.62 -3.34 9.47
CA LYS A 80 -16.70 -3.59 10.92
C LYS A 80 -15.33 -3.94 11.46
N LEU A 81 -15.09 -3.70 12.74
CA LEU A 81 -13.81 -3.97 13.40
C LEU A 81 -13.31 -5.41 13.19
N LYS A 82 -14.20 -6.41 13.27
CA LYS A 82 -13.88 -7.82 13.00
C LYS A 82 -13.46 -8.10 11.55
N ASP A 83 -13.99 -7.35 10.60
CA ASP A 83 -13.64 -7.48 9.18
C ASP A 83 -12.28 -6.81 8.92
N MET A 84 -11.92 -5.82 9.75
CA MET A 84 -10.62 -5.19 9.74
C MET A 84 -9.57 -6.12 10.34
N SER A 85 -9.77 -6.67 11.54
CA SER A 85 -8.78 -7.56 12.18
C SER A 85 -8.44 -8.81 11.35
N SER A 86 -9.32 -9.22 10.44
CA SER A 86 -9.10 -10.32 9.50
C SER A 86 -8.58 -9.91 8.12
N THR A 87 -8.44 -8.61 7.84
CA THR A 87 -7.85 -8.08 6.60
C THR A 87 -6.35 -8.37 6.60
N SER A 88 -5.84 -9.05 5.55
CA SER A 88 -4.43 -9.43 5.38
C SER A 88 -3.54 -8.37 4.73
N VAL A 89 -4.15 -7.34 4.12
CA VAL A 89 -3.44 -6.17 3.58
C VAL A 89 -4.28 -4.91 3.72
N ILE A 90 -3.67 -3.87 4.28
CA ILE A 90 -4.24 -2.52 4.31
C ILE A 90 -3.53 -1.69 3.25
N THR A 91 -4.30 -1.09 2.34
CA THR A 91 -3.77 -0.32 1.22
C THR A 91 -3.96 1.18 1.42
N PHE A 92 -2.93 1.96 1.13
CA PHE A 92 -2.96 3.42 1.17
C PHE A 92 -2.59 4.02 -0.18
N LYS A 93 -3.34 5.02 -0.64
CA LYS A 93 -2.93 5.90 -1.74
C LYS A 93 -2.10 7.03 -1.15
N ILE A 94 -0.94 7.29 -1.74
CA ILE A 94 -0.06 8.39 -1.39
C ILE A 94 0.23 9.19 -2.66
N GLN A 95 0.09 10.52 -2.59
CA GLN A 95 0.46 11.38 -3.70
C GLN A 95 1.10 12.67 -3.20
N GLU A 96 2.26 12.99 -3.75
CA GLU A 96 2.95 14.25 -3.48
C GLU A 96 2.14 15.43 -4.03
N PHE A 97 2.35 16.62 -3.48
CA PHE A 97 1.77 17.85 -4.02
C PHE A 97 2.63 19.07 -3.73
N ASP A 98 2.48 20.11 -4.55
CA ASP A 98 3.01 21.45 -4.27
C ASP A 98 1.91 22.30 -3.59
N PRO A 99 2.11 22.77 -2.33
CA PRO A 99 1.11 23.55 -1.61
C PRO A 99 0.73 24.85 -2.33
N PHE A 100 1.62 25.40 -3.16
CA PHE A 100 1.35 26.62 -3.93
C PHE A 100 0.53 26.38 -5.20
N LYS A 101 0.39 25.12 -5.63
CA LYS A 101 -0.42 24.71 -6.78
C LYS A 101 -1.73 24.03 -6.39
N LEU A 102 -2.05 23.99 -5.09
CA LEU A 102 -3.27 23.36 -4.62
C LEU A 102 -4.51 24.05 -5.21
N PRO A 103 -5.45 23.29 -5.79
CA PRO A 103 -6.75 23.82 -6.13
C PRO A 103 -7.46 24.33 -4.88
N LYS A 104 -8.25 25.42 -5.01
CA LYS A 104 -9.06 26.01 -3.92
C LYS A 104 -9.95 25.00 -3.19
N SER A 105 -10.28 23.86 -3.82
CA SER A 105 -10.82 22.68 -3.16
C SER A 105 -10.21 21.41 -3.76
N SER A 106 -9.40 20.71 -2.96
CA SER A 106 -8.76 19.46 -3.36
C SER A 106 -8.95 18.37 -2.32
N ASP A 107 -10.17 17.81 -2.27
CA ASP A 107 -10.40 16.52 -1.60
C ASP A 107 -10.21 15.33 -2.57
N SER A 108 -9.75 15.56 -3.80
CA SER A 108 -9.50 14.50 -4.78
C SER A 108 -8.02 14.36 -5.13
N PHE A 109 -7.52 13.12 -5.16
CA PHE A 109 -6.18 12.82 -5.68
C PHE A 109 -6.05 13.25 -7.15
N THR A 110 -7.13 13.19 -7.91
CA THR A 110 -7.19 13.55 -9.34
C THR A 110 -6.85 15.01 -9.66
N LYS A 111 -6.72 15.87 -8.65
CA LYS A 111 -6.36 17.29 -8.82
C LYS A 111 -4.94 17.61 -8.35
N LEU A 112 -4.19 16.60 -7.92
CA LEU A 112 -2.78 16.72 -7.54
C LEU A 112 -1.93 16.21 -8.70
N ASP A 113 -0.78 16.83 -8.92
CA ASP A 113 0.13 16.54 -10.04
C ASP A 113 1.47 15.91 -9.59
N GLY A 114 1.64 15.64 -8.29
CA GLY A 114 2.86 15.04 -7.77
C GLY A 114 2.90 13.52 -7.94
N LYS A 115 4.08 12.96 -7.64
CA LYS A 115 4.38 11.54 -7.75
C LYS A 115 3.45 10.69 -6.88
N LYS A 116 3.03 9.55 -7.41
CA LYS A 116 2.07 8.63 -6.79
C LYS A 116 2.78 7.40 -6.24
N TYR A 117 2.31 6.95 -5.09
CA TYR A 117 2.73 5.71 -4.45
C TYR A 117 1.53 4.97 -3.87
N VAL A 118 1.65 3.66 -3.78
CA VAL A 118 0.78 2.81 -3.00
C VAL A 118 1.59 2.16 -1.90
N LEU A 119 1.16 2.34 -0.66
CA LEU A 119 1.74 1.64 0.48
C LEU A 119 0.83 0.47 0.83
N LEU A 120 1.42 -0.73 0.86
CA LEU A 120 0.78 -1.95 1.36
C LEU A 120 1.28 -2.23 2.76
N SER A 121 0.34 -2.47 3.68
CA SER A 121 0.64 -2.99 5.01
C SER A 121 0.13 -4.42 5.10
N PHE A 122 1.01 -5.40 4.92
CA PHE A 122 0.67 -6.80 5.16
C PHE A 122 0.54 -7.03 6.66
N THR A 123 -0.54 -7.68 7.05
CA THR A 123 -0.86 -7.89 8.45
C THR A 123 -0.78 -9.37 8.80
N SER A 124 -0.27 -9.65 9.99
CA SER A 124 -0.32 -10.99 10.57
C SER A 124 -1.42 -11.07 11.63
N SER A 125 -1.79 -12.30 12.02
CA SER A 125 -2.76 -12.51 13.10
C SER A 125 -2.39 -11.72 14.36
N GLY A 126 -3.38 -11.05 14.96
CA GLY A 126 -3.20 -10.22 16.15
C GLY A 126 -2.67 -8.81 15.88
N TRP A 127 -2.58 -8.38 14.62
CA TRP A 127 -2.24 -6.98 14.28
C TRP A 127 -3.22 -5.95 14.86
N LEU A 128 -4.45 -6.37 15.11
CA LEU A 128 -5.48 -5.57 15.75
C LEU A 128 -6.04 -6.33 16.96
N ASN A 129 -6.00 -5.70 18.13
CA ASN A 129 -6.53 -6.24 19.38
C ASN A 129 -7.16 -5.12 20.23
N ASP A 130 -7.64 -5.45 21.43
CA ASP A 130 -8.34 -4.49 22.30
C ASP A 130 -7.48 -3.28 22.70
N ASN A 131 -6.15 -3.43 22.68
CA ASN A 131 -5.19 -2.36 22.96
C ASN A 131 -4.81 -1.52 21.72
N GLY A 132 -5.41 -1.80 20.55
CA GLY A 132 -5.15 -1.08 19.30
C GLY A 132 -4.31 -1.90 18.31
N ILE A 133 -3.45 -1.20 17.58
CA ILE A 133 -2.62 -1.76 16.50
C ILE A 133 -1.33 -2.32 17.08
N ASN A 134 -0.99 -3.56 16.74
CA ASN A 134 0.33 -4.14 16.97
C ASN A 134 1.19 -3.99 15.71
N LEU A 135 2.12 -3.04 15.76
CA LEU A 135 2.95 -2.63 14.62
C LEU A 135 4.01 -3.69 14.25
N ASP A 136 4.43 -4.52 15.20
CA ASP A 136 5.34 -5.65 14.95
C ASP A 136 4.70 -6.71 14.04
N ARG A 137 3.37 -6.67 13.92
CA ARG A 137 2.56 -7.54 13.05
C ARG A 137 2.25 -6.90 11.70
N LEU A 138 2.83 -5.73 11.41
CA LEU A 138 2.73 -5.07 10.11
C LEU A 138 4.03 -5.25 9.34
N ARG A 139 3.91 -5.44 8.02
CA ARG A 139 5.03 -5.41 7.07
C ARG A 139 4.68 -4.45 5.95
N TRP A 140 5.50 -3.43 5.79
CA TRP A 140 5.24 -2.33 4.89
C TRP A 140 5.95 -2.55 3.55
N PHE A 141 5.24 -2.30 2.46
CA PHE A 141 5.77 -2.42 1.11
C PHE A 141 5.27 -1.26 0.25
N ILE A 142 6.20 -0.42 -0.20
CA ILE A 142 5.90 0.73 -1.05
C ILE A 142 6.02 0.35 -2.52
N ILE A 143 5.08 0.85 -3.33
CA ILE A 143 4.97 0.57 -4.76
C ILE A 143 4.77 1.90 -5.48
N ASP A 144 5.55 2.16 -6.52
CA ASP A 144 5.29 3.21 -7.50
C ASP A 144 4.69 2.64 -8.79
N GLU A 145 4.46 3.48 -9.80
CA GLU A 145 3.84 3.07 -11.07
C GLU A 145 4.62 1.91 -11.74
N GLU A 146 5.94 2.02 -11.81
CA GLU A 146 6.80 1.03 -12.49
C GLU A 146 6.80 -0.31 -11.73
N LYS A 147 6.97 -0.27 -10.41
CA LYS A 147 6.89 -1.48 -9.59
C LYS A 147 5.50 -2.12 -9.68
N TRP A 148 4.43 -1.33 -9.71
CA TRP A 148 3.08 -1.85 -9.89
C TRP A 148 2.90 -2.56 -11.23
N ILE A 149 3.39 -1.98 -12.32
CA ILE A 149 3.35 -2.59 -13.66
C ILE A 149 4.12 -3.91 -13.67
N ASP A 150 5.34 -3.94 -13.14
CA ASP A 150 6.15 -5.14 -13.08
C ASP A 150 5.47 -6.27 -12.27
N MET A 151 4.86 -5.91 -11.14
CA MET A 151 4.04 -6.85 -10.36
C MET A 151 2.85 -7.39 -11.17
N MET A 152 2.11 -6.50 -11.84
CA MET A 152 0.92 -6.87 -12.62
C MET A 152 1.26 -7.66 -13.88
N VAL A 153 2.40 -7.40 -14.51
CA VAL A 153 2.92 -8.24 -15.61
C VAL A 153 3.06 -9.68 -15.13
N SER A 154 3.75 -9.89 -14.00
CA SER A 154 3.97 -11.23 -13.46
C SER A 154 2.66 -11.92 -13.08
N TYR A 155 1.75 -11.19 -12.42
CA TYR A 155 0.43 -11.70 -12.11
C TYR A 155 -0.39 -12.07 -13.35
N VAL A 156 -0.38 -11.24 -14.40
CA VAL A 156 -1.06 -11.54 -15.67
C VAL A 156 -0.46 -12.76 -16.36
N LYS A 157 0.86 -12.97 -16.28
CA LYS A 157 1.50 -14.21 -16.78
C LYS A 157 0.91 -15.44 -16.09
N ALA A 158 0.83 -15.43 -14.75
CA ALA A 158 0.20 -16.52 -14.00
C ALA A 158 -1.28 -16.72 -14.36
N ALA A 159 -2.02 -15.63 -14.51
CA ALA A 159 -3.47 -15.67 -14.72
C ALA A 159 -3.90 -15.99 -16.16
N SER A 160 -3.02 -15.84 -17.15
CA SER A 160 -3.37 -15.99 -18.59
C SER A 160 -2.45 -16.94 -19.37
N GLY A 161 -1.30 -17.32 -18.82
CA GLY A 161 -0.27 -18.10 -19.50
C GLY A 161 0.44 -17.36 -20.65
N LYS A 162 0.13 -16.08 -20.87
CA LYS A 162 0.91 -15.25 -21.81
C LYS A 162 2.27 -14.95 -21.20
N ASN A 163 3.34 -15.06 -21.99
CA ASN A 163 4.71 -14.80 -21.54
C ASN A 163 5.36 -13.57 -22.18
N ASP A 164 4.72 -12.99 -23.20
CA ASP A 164 5.18 -11.77 -23.88
C ASP A 164 5.05 -10.56 -22.94
N LYS A 165 6.19 -10.13 -22.37
CA LYS A 165 6.25 -9.04 -21.39
C LYS A 165 5.76 -7.72 -22.00
N ASP A 166 6.25 -7.36 -23.18
CA ASP A 166 5.98 -6.07 -23.81
C ASP A 166 4.51 -5.95 -24.18
N LEU A 167 3.90 -7.02 -24.70
CA LEU A 167 2.46 -7.06 -24.96
C LEU A 167 1.65 -6.84 -23.67
N ILE A 168 2.02 -7.54 -22.59
CA ILE A 168 1.29 -7.46 -21.31
C ILE A 168 1.40 -6.06 -20.73
N GLU A 169 2.61 -5.52 -20.67
CA GLU A 169 2.88 -4.19 -20.13
C GLU A 169 2.14 -3.09 -20.90
N ASN A 170 2.25 -3.08 -22.23
CA ASN A 170 1.54 -2.11 -23.08
C ASN A 170 0.02 -2.22 -22.92
N THR A 171 -0.51 -3.45 -22.75
CA THR A 171 -1.94 -3.66 -22.51
C THR A 171 -2.37 -3.18 -21.14
N LEU A 172 -1.53 -3.32 -20.11
CA LEU A 172 -1.79 -2.80 -18.77
C LEU A 172 -1.79 -1.27 -18.74
N ARG A 173 -0.78 -0.63 -19.33
CA ARG A 173 -0.69 0.85 -19.35
C ARG A 173 -1.83 1.53 -20.11
N SER A 174 -2.34 0.88 -21.17
CA SER A 174 -3.45 1.41 -21.99
C SER A 174 -4.84 0.88 -21.60
N GLY A 175 -4.91 0.02 -20.59
CA GLY A 175 -6.08 -0.79 -20.29
C GLY A 175 -6.58 -0.67 -18.86
N LYS A 176 -7.42 -1.64 -18.49
CA LYS A 176 -7.89 -1.84 -17.13
C LYS A 176 -7.93 -3.31 -16.79
N ILE A 177 -7.48 -3.65 -15.60
CA ILE A 177 -7.65 -4.98 -15.02
C ILE A 177 -9.14 -5.18 -14.70
N VAL A 178 -9.67 -6.36 -15.01
CA VAL A 178 -11.02 -6.82 -14.63
C VAL A 178 -10.96 -8.27 -14.15
N ASN A 179 -12.08 -8.82 -13.66
CA ASN A 179 -12.12 -10.17 -13.10
C ASN A 179 -11.60 -11.25 -14.07
N LEU A 180 -11.94 -11.12 -15.36
CA LEU A 180 -11.67 -12.12 -16.39
C LEU A 180 -10.54 -11.74 -17.36
N GLY A 181 -9.71 -10.76 -17.01
CA GLY A 181 -8.61 -10.35 -17.88
C GLY A 181 -8.19 -8.90 -17.78
N VAL A 182 -7.49 -8.45 -18.84
CA VAL A 182 -7.15 -7.05 -19.07
C VAL A 182 -7.92 -6.54 -20.28
N LYS A 183 -8.70 -5.48 -20.08
CA LYS A 183 -9.52 -4.86 -21.12
C LYS A 183 -8.90 -3.58 -21.64
N VAL A 184 -8.93 -3.41 -22.96
CA VAL A 184 -8.62 -2.13 -23.65
C VAL A 184 -9.84 -1.77 -24.49
N LYS A 185 -10.35 -0.54 -24.36
CA LYS A 185 -11.55 -0.06 -25.09
C LYS A 185 -12.69 -1.10 -25.11
N SER A 186 -13.01 -1.65 -23.94
CA SER A 186 -14.04 -2.70 -23.71
C SER A 186 -13.74 -4.11 -24.24
N LYS A 187 -12.75 -4.30 -25.10
CA LYS A 187 -12.31 -5.61 -25.59
C LYS A 187 -11.41 -6.30 -24.55
N ASN A 188 -11.67 -7.58 -24.27
CA ASN A 188 -10.79 -8.39 -23.41
C ASN A 188 -9.57 -8.84 -24.22
N VAL A 189 -8.44 -8.12 -24.08
CA VAL A 189 -7.23 -8.34 -24.89
C VAL A 189 -6.38 -9.48 -24.33
N ILE A 190 -6.34 -9.59 -23.00
CA ILE A 190 -5.65 -10.67 -22.30
C ILE A 190 -6.67 -11.36 -21.39
N PRO A 191 -7.34 -12.43 -21.87
CA PRO A 191 -8.26 -13.18 -21.03
C PRO A 191 -7.51 -13.94 -19.94
N PHE A 192 -8.08 -13.98 -18.74
CA PHE A 192 -7.60 -14.86 -17.68
C PHE A 192 -8.23 -16.25 -17.80
N TYR A 193 -7.53 -17.26 -17.29
CA TYR A 193 -8.05 -18.61 -17.18
C TYR A 193 -9.31 -18.63 -16.32
N LYS A 194 -10.27 -19.47 -16.70
CA LYS A 194 -11.39 -19.86 -15.83
C LYS A 194 -10.96 -21.11 -15.09
N ILE A 195 -10.86 -21.03 -13.77
CA ILE A 195 -10.35 -22.12 -12.92
C ILE A 195 -11.30 -22.36 -11.76
N GLY A 196 -11.32 -23.57 -11.22
CA GLY A 196 -12.09 -23.93 -10.04
C GLY A 196 -11.66 -23.11 -8.82
N SER A 197 -12.58 -22.94 -7.87
CA SER A 197 -12.33 -22.15 -6.65
C SER A 197 -11.24 -22.73 -5.75
N ASP A 198 -10.95 -24.01 -5.91
CA ASP A 198 -9.92 -24.79 -5.23
C ASP A 198 -8.61 -24.89 -6.03
N MET A 199 -8.54 -24.27 -7.21
CA MET A 199 -7.35 -24.23 -8.06
C MET A 199 -6.56 -22.93 -7.87
N TYR A 200 -5.24 -23.05 -7.98
CA TYR A 200 -4.31 -21.94 -7.80
C TYR A 200 -3.24 -22.01 -8.89
N LEU A 201 -3.05 -20.90 -9.60
CA LEU A 201 -1.92 -20.75 -10.52
C LEU A 201 -0.87 -19.86 -9.85
N THR A 202 0.39 -20.26 -9.92
CA THR A 202 1.46 -19.54 -9.21
C THR A 202 2.59 -19.15 -10.15
N ILE A 203 3.27 -18.05 -9.82
CA ILE A 203 4.50 -17.63 -10.48
C ILE A 203 5.43 -17.02 -9.44
N ASP A 204 6.71 -17.41 -9.47
CA ASP A 204 7.74 -16.74 -8.68
C ASP A 204 7.95 -15.32 -9.22
N TYR A 205 7.85 -14.31 -8.35
CA TYR A 205 8.02 -12.91 -8.71
C TYR A 205 9.45 -12.46 -8.43
N ASP A 206 9.88 -12.54 -7.18
CA ASP A 206 11.23 -12.24 -6.74
C ASP A 206 11.64 -13.19 -5.59
N GLU A 207 12.77 -12.93 -4.93
CA GLU A 207 13.26 -13.72 -3.81
C GLU A 207 12.33 -13.71 -2.59
N ASN A 208 11.46 -12.70 -2.47
CA ASN A 208 10.61 -12.47 -1.30
C ASN A 208 9.14 -12.86 -1.55
N MET A 209 8.69 -12.83 -2.80
CA MET A 209 7.28 -12.99 -3.14
C MET A 209 7.03 -14.01 -4.26
N LYS A 210 5.90 -14.71 -4.12
CA LYS A 210 5.26 -15.50 -5.18
C LYS A 210 3.85 -14.98 -5.38
N PHE A 211 3.44 -14.81 -6.63
CA PHE A 211 2.07 -14.40 -6.95
C PHE A 211 1.19 -15.62 -7.21
N ILE A 212 -0.07 -15.48 -6.78
CA ILE A 212 -1.07 -16.52 -6.87
C ILE A 212 -2.32 -15.94 -7.53
N TYR A 213 -2.76 -16.59 -8.60
CA TYR A 213 -4.06 -16.35 -9.20
C TYR A 213 -5.08 -17.38 -8.69
N ASN A 214 -6.13 -16.84 -8.10
CA ASN A 214 -7.42 -17.49 -7.83
C ASN A 214 -8.49 -16.48 -8.25
N GLU A 215 -9.54 -16.90 -8.97
CA GLU A 215 -10.42 -16.02 -9.76
C GLU A 215 -10.87 -14.70 -9.08
N LYS A 216 -11.00 -14.70 -7.74
CA LYS A 216 -11.51 -13.57 -6.94
C LYS A 216 -10.46 -12.63 -6.36
N SER A 217 -9.18 -12.98 -6.37
CA SER A 217 -8.14 -12.23 -5.64
C SER A 217 -6.79 -12.24 -6.32
N PHE A 218 -6.00 -11.20 -6.05
CA PHE A 218 -4.56 -11.22 -6.28
C PHE A 218 -3.88 -11.72 -5.00
N GLY A 219 -3.35 -12.93 -5.04
CA GLY A 219 -2.62 -13.52 -3.93
C GLY A 219 -1.14 -13.19 -3.97
N ILE A 220 -0.58 -12.80 -2.83
CA ILE A 220 0.84 -12.54 -2.62
C ILE A 220 1.31 -13.45 -1.49
N TYR A 221 2.13 -14.44 -1.82
CA TYR A 221 2.75 -15.31 -0.84
C TYR A 221 4.11 -14.73 -0.44
N LEU A 222 4.24 -14.37 0.84
CA LEU A 222 5.47 -13.86 1.44
C LEU A 222 6.35 -15.04 1.84
N LYS A 223 7.50 -15.20 1.18
CA LYS A 223 8.36 -16.38 1.34
C LYS A 223 9.01 -16.45 2.73
N GLU A 224 9.37 -15.30 3.28
CA GLU A 224 9.99 -15.20 4.60
C GLU A 224 9.03 -15.65 5.70
N THR A 225 7.84 -15.05 5.76
CA THR A 225 6.86 -15.31 6.84
C THR A 225 5.95 -16.50 6.55
N LYS A 226 5.95 -16.99 5.30
CA LYS A 226 5.09 -18.07 4.79
C LYS A 226 3.60 -17.72 4.83
N ASP A 227 3.28 -16.42 4.81
CA ASP A 227 1.90 -15.93 4.81
C ASP A 227 1.37 -15.75 3.39
N LEU A 228 0.11 -16.14 3.17
CA LEU A 228 -0.63 -15.79 1.96
C LEU A 228 -1.51 -14.55 2.22
N VAL A 229 -1.13 -13.45 1.60
CA VAL A 229 -1.92 -12.22 1.55
C VAL A 229 -2.88 -12.29 0.36
N GLN A 230 -4.12 -11.88 0.55
CA GLN A 230 -5.12 -11.86 -0.52
C GLN A 230 -5.69 -10.45 -0.68
N MET A 231 -5.32 -9.81 -1.78
CA MET A 231 -5.87 -8.53 -2.18
C MET A 231 -7.13 -8.75 -3.03
N SER A 232 -8.24 -8.13 -2.63
CA SER A 232 -9.48 -8.23 -3.38
C SER A 232 -9.32 -7.63 -4.79
N ARG A 233 -10.08 -8.15 -5.75
CA ARG A 233 -10.04 -7.63 -7.12
C ARG A 233 -10.37 -6.13 -7.21
N ASN A 234 -11.28 -5.64 -6.38
CA ASN A 234 -11.63 -4.22 -6.37
C ASN A 234 -10.43 -3.35 -5.98
N VAL A 235 -9.66 -3.78 -4.99
CA VAL A 235 -8.44 -3.07 -4.57
C VAL A 235 -7.39 -3.05 -5.68
N VAL A 236 -7.18 -4.18 -6.36
CA VAL A 236 -6.28 -4.24 -7.55
C VAL A 236 -6.72 -3.25 -8.63
N ILE A 237 -8.04 -3.18 -8.89
CA ILE A 237 -8.59 -2.24 -9.87
C ILE A 237 -8.40 -0.79 -9.41
N ASP A 238 -8.61 -0.50 -8.13
CA ASP A 238 -8.51 0.86 -7.59
C ASP A 238 -7.06 1.36 -7.51
N ILE A 239 -6.10 0.47 -7.24
CA ILE A 239 -4.67 0.75 -7.36
C ILE A 239 -4.32 1.05 -8.82
N HIS A 240 -4.75 0.20 -9.74
CA HIS A 240 -4.42 0.39 -11.16
C HIS A 240 -5.05 1.68 -11.73
N LYS A 241 -6.27 2.03 -11.30
CA LYS A 241 -6.86 3.34 -11.64
C LYS A 241 -6.08 4.49 -11.02
N PHE A 242 -5.65 4.36 -9.77
CA PHE A 242 -4.89 5.41 -9.12
C PHE A 242 -3.64 5.81 -9.90
N PHE A 243 -2.90 4.84 -10.43
CA PHE A 243 -1.72 5.13 -11.25
C PHE A 243 -2.09 5.70 -12.63
N PHE A 244 -3.05 5.10 -13.35
CA PHE A 244 -3.23 5.37 -14.80
C PHE A 244 -4.49 6.15 -15.21
N ASN A 245 -5.51 6.25 -14.36
CA ASN A 245 -6.83 6.76 -14.73
C ASN A 245 -7.38 7.85 -13.78
N ASP A 246 -6.75 8.08 -12.63
CA ASP A 246 -7.09 9.11 -11.64
C ASP A 246 -6.20 10.35 -11.79
#